data_AF-T0NBY7-F1
#
_entry.id   AF-T0NBY7-F1
#
_cell.length_a   1.000
_cell.length_b   1.000
_cell.length_c   1.000
_cell.angle_alpha   90.00
_cell.angle_beta   90.00
_cell.angle_gamma   90.00
#
_symmetry.space_group_name_H-M   'P 1'
#
loop_
_entity.id
_entity.type
_entity.pdbx_description
1 polymer ?
#
loop_
_entity_poly.entity_id
_entity_poly.type
_entity_poly.pdbx_seq_one_letter_code
_entity_poly.pdbx_strand_id
1 'polypeptide(L)'
;MKGFMNMRLDKIKKEVTMFLMITFVITFLMGVVMFFALKTNIGIKADTFGLLQMLYPALAAIMVRIRYEKDNIPKELMRFFKIYIGIFGLFMGVFAFGVFVFPTKVSSILGGLTVVASLTTFIMICSGDPDAYEKVNMVFTKNFNKVTLLGLLFIGLKIIVVISGVIIYGGLGETISELVPKIILNIVSIPFGIAISYITFFGEELGWREYLQIRLQILFGKKSGVIILGFIWGIWHLPLCFRLYSPETPILCVIGHVFYCILLGIFLGYAYMKTENLWSVIIIHLINNILAANAGNGGDTQVILPLDLMVGLAASAIVFLPFIFTKVYRGKVHENKMGNSISINE
;
A
#
# COMPACT_ATOMS: atom_id res chain seq x y z
N MET A 1 19.05 18.95 -25.97
CA MET A 1 18.19 17.79 -25.58
C MET A 1 18.85 16.80 -24.62
N LYS A 2 20.02 16.17 -24.93
CA LYS A 2 20.65 15.17 -24.03
C LYS A 2 21.00 15.71 -22.63
N GLY A 3 21.55 16.93 -22.52
CA GLY A 3 21.89 17.54 -21.22
C GLY A 3 20.68 17.81 -20.33
N PHE A 4 19.57 18.29 -20.91
CA PHE A 4 18.32 18.52 -20.18
C PHE A 4 17.67 17.23 -19.67
N MET A 5 17.72 16.17 -20.49
CA MET A 5 17.24 14.84 -20.10
C MET A 5 18.07 14.26 -18.93
N ASN A 6 19.39 14.44 -18.94
CA ASN A 6 20.26 13.99 -17.85
C ASN A 6 19.98 14.72 -16.53
N MET A 7 19.84 16.06 -16.56
CA MET A 7 19.48 16.84 -15.38
C MET A 7 18.14 16.41 -14.77
N ARG A 8 17.16 16.06 -15.61
CA ARG A 8 15.84 15.57 -15.18
C ARG A 8 15.94 14.18 -14.53
N LEU A 9 16.70 13.27 -15.11
CA LEU A 9 16.92 11.93 -14.53
C LEU A 9 17.66 12.02 -13.19
N ASP A 10 18.61 12.93 -13.05
CA ASP A 10 19.32 13.15 -11.78
C ASP A 10 18.40 13.77 -10.71
N LYS A 11 17.47 14.64 -11.09
CA LYS A 11 16.40 15.10 -10.19
C LYS A 11 15.56 13.92 -9.69
N ILE A 12 15.09 13.05 -10.59
CA ILE A 12 14.26 11.88 -10.25
C ILE A 12 15.03 10.93 -9.31
N LYS A 13 16.32 10.69 -9.55
CA LYS A 13 17.15 9.88 -8.64
C LYS A 13 17.23 10.47 -7.23
N LYS A 14 17.38 11.80 -7.11
CA LYS A 14 17.37 12.49 -5.81
C LYS A 14 16.02 12.35 -5.10
N GLU A 15 14.92 12.50 -5.83
CA GLU A 15 13.56 12.31 -5.30
C GLU A 15 13.33 10.88 -4.80
N VAL A 16 13.71 9.86 -5.59
CA VAL A 16 13.64 8.44 -5.18
C VAL A 16 14.49 8.20 -3.93
N THR A 17 15.71 8.72 -3.90
CA THR A 17 16.62 8.55 -2.75
C THR A 17 16.02 9.17 -1.49
N MET A 18 15.52 10.41 -1.58
CA MET A 18 14.91 11.10 -0.44
C MET A 18 13.64 10.39 0.05
N PHE A 19 12.79 9.92 -0.87
CA PHE A 19 11.61 9.12 -0.54
C PHE A 19 11.97 7.84 0.22
N LEU A 20 12.96 7.08 -0.27
CA LEU A 20 13.39 5.84 0.36
C LEU A 20 14.04 6.11 1.71
N MET A 21 14.89 7.13 1.83
CA MET A 21 15.50 7.51 3.11
C MET A 21 14.44 7.82 4.16
N ILE A 22 13.46 8.69 3.85
CA ILE A 22 12.39 9.04 4.81
C ILE A 22 11.61 7.79 5.21
N THR A 23 11.11 7.03 4.22
CA THR A 23 10.27 5.86 4.48
C THR A 23 11.01 4.82 5.32
N PHE A 24 12.23 4.44 4.96
CA PHE A 24 12.97 3.39 5.66
C PHE A 24 13.57 3.84 6.99
N VAL A 25 14.00 5.10 7.14
CA VAL A 25 14.47 5.61 8.44
C VAL A 25 13.34 5.55 9.46
N ILE A 26 12.14 6.03 9.12
CA ILE A 26 10.99 5.97 10.03
C ILE A 26 10.61 4.50 10.32
N THR A 27 10.57 3.64 9.30
CA THR A 27 10.29 2.20 9.46
C THR A 27 11.28 1.51 10.40
N PHE A 28 12.58 1.69 10.23
CA PHE A 28 13.58 1.03 11.07
C PHE A 28 13.63 1.59 12.48
N LEU A 29 13.49 2.91 12.66
CA LEU A 29 13.36 3.52 13.99
C LEU A 29 12.14 2.96 14.72
N MET A 30 10.99 2.89 14.05
CA MET A 30 9.79 2.29 14.62
C MET A 30 9.97 0.79 14.88
N GLY A 31 10.71 0.08 14.03
CA GLY A 31 11.06 -1.33 14.24
C GLY A 31 11.87 -1.56 15.52
N VAL A 32 12.79 -0.67 15.85
CA VAL A 32 13.52 -0.71 17.14
C VAL A 32 12.58 -0.47 18.31
N VAL A 33 11.70 0.54 18.22
CA VAL A 33 10.69 0.81 19.28
C VAL A 33 9.78 -0.40 19.48
N MET A 34 9.30 -1.00 18.39
CA MET A 34 8.48 -2.21 18.40
C MET A 34 9.19 -3.37 19.08
N PHE A 35 10.47 -3.58 18.75
CA PHE A 35 11.27 -4.65 19.34
C PHE A 35 11.33 -4.53 20.86
N PHE A 36 11.56 -3.34 21.40
CA PHE A 36 11.61 -3.13 22.84
C PHE A 36 10.22 -3.21 23.47
N ALA A 37 9.23 -2.51 22.93
CA ALA A 37 7.87 -2.49 23.45
C ALA A 37 7.29 -3.90 23.62
N LEU A 38 7.39 -4.74 22.57
CA LEU A 38 6.87 -6.11 22.61
C LEU A 38 7.71 -7.03 23.49
N LYS A 39 9.03 -6.85 23.54
CA LYS A 39 9.89 -7.64 24.44
C LYS A 39 9.61 -7.35 25.92
N THR A 40 9.28 -6.10 26.26
CA THR A 40 8.95 -5.69 27.63
C THR A 40 7.49 -5.95 28.01
N ASN A 41 6.69 -6.49 27.09
CA ASN A 41 5.27 -6.83 27.28
C ASN A 41 4.44 -5.71 27.91
N ILE A 42 4.63 -4.47 27.44
CA ILE A 42 3.95 -3.28 27.99
C ILE A 42 2.45 -3.21 27.65
N GLY A 43 1.88 -4.23 26.99
CA GLY A 43 0.46 -4.33 26.66
C GLY A 43 0.04 -3.64 25.35
N ILE A 44 0.99 -3.21 24.52
CA ILE A 44 0.72 -2.68 23.18
C ILE A 44 0.60 -3.84 22.20
N LYS A 45 -0.45 -3.83 21.40
CA LYS A 45 -0.66 -4.80 20.33
C LYS A 45 0.28 -4.54 19.15
N ALA A 46 0.85 -5.60 18.58
CA ALA A 46 1.81 -5.49 17.49
C ALA A 46 1.18 -4.89 16.21
N ASP A 47 -0.12 -5.11 15.98
CA ASP A 47 -0.91 -4.53 14.88
C ASP A 47 -0.87 -2.98 14.84
N THR A 48 -0.66 -2.34 15.99
CA THR A 48 -0.58 -0.89 16.14
C THR A 48 0.60 -0.32 15.37
N PHE A 49 1.72 -1.04 15.36
CA PHE A 49 2.90 -0.67 14.58
C PHE A 49 2.64 -0.80 13.09
N GLY A 50 1.94 -1.86 12.66
CA GLY A 50 1.50 -2.02 11.28
C GLY A 50 0.62 -0.85 10.82
N LEU A 51 -0.39 -0.49 11.61
CA LEU A 51 -1.28 0.64 11.33
C LEU A 51 -0.53 1.95 11.13
N LEU A 52 0.42 2.27 12.02
CA LEU A 52 1.25 3.48 11.90
C LEU A 52 2.16 3.41 10.69
N GLN A 53 2.78 2.24 10.47
CA GLN A 53 3.71 2.01 9.39
C GLN A 53 3.09 2.26 8.02
N MET A 54 1.82 1.89 7.81
CA MET A 54 1.07 2.17 6.58
C MET A 54 1.01 3.67 6.21
N LEU A 55 1.22 4.61 7.14
CA LEU A 55 1.18 6.06 6.86
C LEU A 55 2.51 6.64 6.32
N TYR A 56 3.61 5.89 6.43
CA TYR A 56 4.96 6.41 6.13
C TYR A 56 5.18 6.74 4.65
N PRO A 57 4.77 5.88 3.68
CA PRO A 57 5.07 6.11 2.27
C PRO A 57 4.43 7.41 1.74
N ALA A 58 3.17 7.69 2.07
CA ALA A 58 2.50 8.93 1.68
C ALA A 58 3.13 10.14 2.33
N LEU A 59 3.51 10.07 3.62
CA LEU A 59 4.23 11.15 4.28
C LEU A 59 5.53 11.48 3.51
N ALA A 60 6.31 10.46 3.14
CA ALA A 60 7.53 10.63 2.36
C ALA A 60 7.23 11.27 0.99
N ALA A 61 6.25 10.75 0.25
CA ALA A 61 5.84 11.31 -1.04
C ALA A 61 5.45 12.79 -0.93
N ILE A 62 4.61 13.13 0.06
CA ILE A 62 4.12 14.49 0.29
C ILE A 62 5.29 15.42 0.62
N MET A 63 6.19 15.04 1.53
CA MET A 63 7.34 15.88 1.89
C MET A 63 8.27 16.11 0.71
N VAL A 64 8.54 15.08 -0.10
CA VAL A 64 9.41 15.22 -1.28
C VAL A 64 8.73 16.06 -2.37
N ARG A 65 7.41 15.92 -2.59
CA ARG A 65 6.65 16.81 -3.50
C ARG A 65 6.70 18.26 -3.05
N ILE A 66 6.45 18.54 -1.77
CA ILE A 66 6.54 19.90 -1.21
C ILE A 66 7.97 20.45 -1.37
N ARG A 67 9.00 19.61 -1.31
CA ARG A 67 10.40 20.04 -1.46
C ARG A 67 10.81 20.38 -2.91
N TYR A 68 10.31 19.63 -3.90
CA TYR A 68 10.77 19.69 -5.29
C TYR A 68 9.75 20.20 -6.32
N GLU A 69 8.48 20.28 -5.93
CA GLU A 69 7.34 20.58 -6.81
C GLU A 69 6.35 21.57 -6.17
N LYS A 70 6.72 22.28 -5.09
CA LYS A 70 5.83 23.14 -4.29
C LYS A 70 4.92 24.03 -5.14
N ASP A 71 5.50 24.72 -6.11
CA ASP A 71 4.82 25.73 -6.93
C ASP A 71 3.81 25.11 -7.91
N ASN A 72 3.92 23.79 -8.14
CA ASN A 72 3.03 23.03 -9.02
C ASN A 72 1.90 22.33 -8.25
N ILE A 73 1.83 22.46 -6.92
CA ILE A 73 0.79 21.83 -6.10
C ILE A 73 -0.39 22.81 -5.96
N PRO A 74 -1.59 22.46 -6.46
CA PRO A 74 -2.79 23.27 -6.30
C PRO A 74 -3.10 23.56 -4.83
N LYS A 75 -3.71 24.71 -4.54
CA LYS A 75 -3.98 25.17 -3.16
C LYS A 75 -4.76 24.14 -2.33
N GLU A 76 -5.76 23.50 -2.92
CA GLU A 76 -6.58 22.49 -2.23
C GLU A 76 -5.81 21.21 -1.94
N LEU A 77 -5.03 20.72 -2.91
CA LEU A 77 -4.17 19.56 -2.70
C LEU A 77 -3.10 19.85 -1.63
N MET A 78 -2.54 21.06 -1.62
CA MET A 78 -1.61 21.51 -0.56
C MET A 78 -2.29 21.53 0.81
N ARG A 79 -3.55 21.95 0.90
CA ARG A 79 -4.34 21.92 2.15
C ARG A 79 -4.52 20.48 2.63
N PHE A 80 -4.89 19.57 1.72
CA PHE A 80 -5.00 18.15 2.01
C PHE A 80 -3.67 17.58 2.53
N PHE A 81 -2.54 17.87 1.88
CA PHE A 81 -1.21 17.43 2.30
C PHE A 81 -0.83 17.93 3.71
N LYS A 82 -1.11 19.20 4.03
CA LYS A 82 -0.87 19.73 5.38
C LYS A 82 -1.71 19.03 6.44
N ILE A 83 -2.97 18.72 6.12
CA ILE A 83 -3.86 17.98 7.02
C ILE A 83 -3.36 16.54 7.22
N TYR A 84 -2.92 15.88 6.15
CA TYR A 84 -2.32 14.54 6.25
C TYR A 84 -1.07 14.53 7.15
N ILE A 85 -0.19 15.52 7.00
CA ILE A 85 0.98 15.70 7.90
C ILE A 85 0.52 15.92 9.35
N GLY A 86 -0.53 16.71 9.57
CA GLY A 86 -1.12 16.92 10.90
C GLY A 86 -1.71 15.64 11.50
N ILE A 87 -2.42 14.83 10.71
CA ILE A 87 -2.94 13.51 11.11
C ILE A 87 -1.77 12.60 11.49
N PHE A 88 -0.73 12.54 10.67
CA PHE A 88 0.47 11.76 10.98
C PHE A 88 1.11 12.19 12.31
N GLY A 89 1.30 13.50 12.52
CA GLY A 89 1.82 14.05 13.76
C GLY A 89 0.96 13.70 14.98
N LEU A 90 -0.37 13.78 14.85
CA LEU A 90 -1.31 13.37 15.89
C LEU A 90 -1.18 11.88 16.23
N PHE A 91 -1.11 11.01 15.21
CA PHE A 91 -0.97 9.57 15.41
C PHE A 91 0.34 9.23 16.14
N MET A 92 1.45 9.83 15.70
CA MET A 92 2.75 9.64 16.34
C MET A 92 2.79 10.21 17.76
N GLY A 93 2.15 11.35 18.01
CA GLY A 93 2.04 11.95 19.35
C GLY A 93 1.21 11.08 20.31
N VAL A 94 0.06 10.59 19.86
CA VAL A 94 -0.80 9.67 20.63
C VAL A 94 -0.07 8.36 20.91
N PHE A 95 0.66 7.83 19.93
CA PHE A 95 1.47 6.64 20.12
C PHE A 95 2.58 6.90 21.16
N ALA A 96 3.42 7.91 20.96
CA ALA A 96 4.55 8.21 21.83
C ALA A 96 4.13 8.49 23.27
N PHE A 97 3.05 9.26 23.47
CA PHE A 97 2.50 9.51 24.81
C PHE A 97 1.79 8.29 25.39
N GLY A 98 0.95 7.65 24.58
CA GLY A 98 0.09 6.55 25.01
C GLY A 98 0.87 5.31 25.42
N VAL A 99 2.04 5.06 24.82
CA VAL A 99 2.96 3.98 25.22
C VAL A 99 3.32 4.04 26.72
N PHE A 100 3.44 5.23 27.29
CA PHE A 100 3.81 5.40 28.70
C PHE A 100 2.61 5.59 29.63
N VAL A 101 1.48 6.09 29.12
CA VAL A 101 0.34 6.51 29.96
C VAL A 101 -0.84 5.54 29.91
N PHE A 102 -1.15 4.98 28.74
CA PHE A 102 -2.29 4.08 28.55
C PHE A 102 -2.02 2.98 27.52
N PRO A 103 -0.93 2.19 27.66
CA PRO A 103 -0.44 1.32 26.59
C PRO A 103 -1.47 0.33 26.05
N THR A 104 -2.35 -0.20 26.91
CA THR A 104 -3.41 -1.15 26.52
C THR A 104 -4.53 -0.52 25.68
N LYS A 105 -4.68 0.81 25.69
CA LYS A 105 -5.72 1.54 24.95
C LYS A 105 -5.21 2.19 23.67
N VAL A 106 -3.89 2.23 23.45
CA VAL A 106 -3.28 2.90 22.29
C VAL A 106 -3.84 2.39 20.97
N SER A 107 -3.93 1.07 20.79
CA SER A 107 -4.48 0.43 19.58
C SER A 107 -5.90 0.90 19.29
N SER A 108 -6.80 0.86 20.29
CA SER A 108 -8.19 1.28 20.12
C SER A 108 -8.34 2.77 19.83
N ILE A 109 -7.53 3.62 20.47
CA ILE A 109 -7.55 5.06 20.24
C ILE A 109 -7.08 5.38 18.81
N LEU A 110 -5.96 4.79 18.37
CA LEU A 110 -5.46 4.96 17.00
C LEU A 110 -6.42 4.37 15.95
N GLY A 111 -7.12 3.28 16.28
CA GLY A 111 -8.22 2.74 15.48
C GLY A 111 -9.35 3.76 15.31
N GLY A 112 -9.82 4.37 16.39
CA GLY A 112 -10.84 5.43 16.33
C GLY A 112 -10.38 6.66 15.54
N LEU A 113 -9.13 7.08 15.72
CA LEU A 113 -8.53 8.17 14.95
C LEU A 113 -8.42 7.84 13.47
N THR A 114 -8.17 6.58 13.11
CA THR A 114 -8.17 6.12 11.71
C THR A 114 -9.53 6.32 11.05
N VAL A 115 -10.63 6.04 11.77
CA VAL A 115 -11.98 6.27 11.26
C VAL A 115 -12.24 7.76 11.05
N VAL A 116 -11.93 8.60 12.04
CA VAL A 116 -12.14 10.05 11.95
C VAL A 116 -11.29 10.66 10.84
N ALA A 117 -10.02 10.27 10.75
CA ALA A 117 -9.11 10.72 9.71
C ALA A 117 -9.61 10.32 8.32
N SER A 118 -10.06 9.07 8.15
CA SER A 118 -10.67 8.58 6.91
C SER A 118 -11.89 9.42 6.54
N LEU A 119 -12.92 9.49 7.38
CA LEU A 119 -14.14 10.24 7.05
C LEU A 119 -13.86 11.71 6.70
N THR A 120 -13.01 12.37 7.49
CA THR A 120 -12.66 13.79 7.27
C THR A 120 -11.97 13.99 5.93
N THR A 121 -10.95 13.18 5.63
CA THR A 121 -10.17 13.32 4.40
C THR A 121 -10.96 12.85 3.17
N PHE A 122 -11.88 11.90 3.32
CA PHE A 122 -12.77 11.48 2.24
C PHE A 122 -13.72 12.60 1.83
N ILE A 123 -14.35 13.25 2.81
CA ILE A 123 -15.24 14.40 2.58
C ILE A 123 -14.47 15.52 1.89
N MET A 124 -13.24 15.80 2.33
CA MET A 124 -12.39 16.82 1.69
C MET A 124 -12.09 16.53 0.20
N ILE A 125 -11.91 15.26 -0.16
CA ILE A 125 -11.66 14.86 -1.56
C ILE A 125 -12.94 15.00 -2.38
N CYS A 126 -14.06 14.52 -1.86
CA CYS A 126 -15.35 14.53 -2.55
C CYS A 126 -15.94 15.94 -2.71
N SER A 127 -15.66 16.85 -1.77
CA SER A 127 -16.17 18.23 -1.78
C SER A 127 -15.20 19.26 -2.35
N GLY A 128 -13.94 18.88 -2.62
CA GLY A 128 -12.95 19.78 -3.19
C GLY A 128 -12.90 19.74 -4.71
N ASP A 129 -12.00 20.56 -5.27
CA ASP A 129 -11.76 20.73 -6.70
C ASP A 129 -11.19 19.44 -7.33
N PRO A 130 -11.94 18.78 -8.24
CA PRO A 130 -11.48 17.58 -8.93
C PRO A 130 -10.17 17.79 -9.70
N ASP A 131 -9.94 18.98 -10.27
CA ASP A 131 -8.72 19.26 -11.04
C ASP A 131 -7.48 19.31 -10.12
N ALA A 132 -7.67 19.72 -8.86
CA ALA A 132 -6.62 19.70 -7.87
C ALA A 132 -6.20 18.27 -7.50
N TYR A 133 -7.18 17.39 -7.26
CA TYR A 133 -6.93 15.99 -6.86
C TYR A 133 -6.54 15.09 -8.03
N GLU A 134 -6.85 15.48 -9.26
CA GLU A 134 -6.41 14.80 -10.48
C GLU A 134 -4.87 14.80 -10.62
N LYS A 135 -4.17 15.77 -10.03
CA LYS A 135 -2.69 15.82 -10.00
C LYS A 135 -2.06 14.60 -9.34
N VAL A 136 -2.79 13.89 -8.49
CA VAL A 136 -2.39 12.63 -7.85
C VAL A 136 -3.35 11.48 -8.20
N ASN A 137 -4.12 11.60 -9.29
CA ASN A 137 -5.10 10.62 -9.75
C ASN A 137 -6.14 10.23 -8.68
N MET A 138 -6.53 11.14 -7.79
CA MET A 138 -7.41 10.83 -6.64
C MET A 138 -8.88 11.26 -6.85
N VAL A 139 -9.33 11.34 -8.10
CA VAL A 139 -10.73 11.64 -8.42
C VAL A 139 -11.57 10.35 -8.41
N PHE A 140 -12.53 10.25 -7.48
CA PHE A 140 -13.31 9.03 -7.26
C PHE A 140 -14.09 8.57 -8.50
N THR A 141 -14.66 9.50 -9.26
CA THR A 141 -15.50 9.21 -10.44
C THR A 141 -14.71 8.85 -11.69
N LYS A 142 -13.41 9.16 -11.74
CA LYS A 142 -12.58 8.95 -12.93
C LYS A 142 -12.43 7.46 -13.24
N ASN A 143 -12.77 7.06 -14.47
CA ASN A 143 -12.67 5.67 -14.92
C ASN A 143 -13.37 4.65 -13.99
N PHE A 144 -14.41 5.06 -13.25
CA PHE A 144 -15.05 4.27 -12.21
C PHE A 144 -15.42 2.84 -12.65
N ASN A 145 -15.97 2.68 -13.86
CA ASN A 145 -16.31 1.34 -14.39
C ASN A 145 -15.10 0.39 -14.46
N LYS A 146 -13.92 0.91 -14.82
CA LYS A 146 -12.69 0.11 -14.83
C LYS A 146 -12.21 -0.20 -13.42
N VAL A 147 -12.34 0.76 -12.50
CA VAL A 147 -12.02 0.56 -11.07
C VAL A 147 -12.85 -0.58 -10.50
N THR A 148 -14.17 -0.52 -10.69
CA THR A 148 -15.11 -1.57 -10.23
C THR A 148 -14.81 -2.91 -10.88
N LEU A 149 -14.62 -2.95 -12.20
CA LEU A 149 -14.30 -4.19 -12.91
C LEU A 149 -13.00 -4.84 -12.41
N LEU A 150 -11.95 -4.06 -12.18
CA LEU A 150 -10.68 -4.59 -11.70
C LEU A 150 -10.73 -5.00 -10.22
N GLY A 151 -11.53 -4.32 -9.40
CA GLY A 151 -11.83 -4.77 -8.04
C GLY A 151 -12.54 -6.12 -8.01
N LEU A 152 -13.59 -6.29 -8.82
CA LEU A 152 -14.31 -7.57 -8.95
C LEU A 152 -13.41 -8.67 -9.52
N LEU A 153 -12.61 -8.35 -10.55
CA LEU A 153 -11.62 -9.28 -11.10
C LEU A 153 -10.64 -9.72 -10.00
N PHE A 154 -10.13 -8.80 -9.19
CA PHE A 154 -9.22 -9.14 -8.11
C PHE A 154 -9.83 -10.10 -7.08
N ILE A 155 -11.09 -9.90 -6.70
CA ILE A 155 -11.81 -10.82 -5.82
C ILE A 155 -11.86 -12.23 -6.45
N GLY A 156 -12.26 -12.33 -7.72
CA GLY A 156 -12.29 -13.61 -8.44
C GLY A 156 -10.91 -14.28 -8.52
N LEU A 157 -9.87 -13.51 -8.82
CA LEU A 157 -8.49 -13.98 -8.84
C LEU A 157 -8.03 -14.49 -7.47
N LYS A 158 -8.39 -13.81 -6.37
CA LYS A 158 -8.05 -14.24 -5.01
C LYS A 158 -8.79 -15.50 -4.60
N ILE A 159 -10.05 -15.67 -5.00
CA ILE A 159 -10.81 -16.91 -4.79
C ILE A 159 -10.12 -18.08 -5.50
N ILE A 160 -9.62 -17.89 -6.74
CA ILE A 160 -8.86 -18.92 -7.45
C ILE A 160 -7.60 -19.32 -6.67
N VAL A 161 -6.83 -18.34 -6.14
CA VAL A 161 -5.65 -18.64 -5.31
C VAL A 161 -6.04 -19.47 -4.09
N VAL A 162 -7.09 -19.09 -3.36
CA VAL A 162 -7.54 -19.84 -2.17
C VAL A 162 -7.97 -21.26 -2.55
N ILE A 163 -8.83 -21.42 -3.55
CA ILE A 163 -9.32 -22.74 -3.99
C ILE A 163 -8.18 -23.63 -4.45
N SER A 164 -7.18 -23.08 -5.15
CA SER A 164 -6.02 -23.87 -5.59
C SER A 164 -5.25 -24.47 -4.43
N GLY A 165 -5.10 -23.76 -3.30
CA GLY A 165 -4.53 -24.30 -2.08
C GLY A 165 -5.38 -25.44 -1.50
N VAL A 166 -6.70 -25.25 -1.42
CA VAL A 166 -7.62 -26.29 -0.91
C VAL A 166 -7.54 -27.59 -1.72
N ILE A 167 -7.43 -27.48 -3.05
CA ILE A 167 -7.28 -28.64 -3.94
C ILE A 167 -5.96 -29.38 -3.65
N ILE A 168 -4.87 -28.65 -3.45
CA ILE A 168 -3.53 -29.22 -3.23
C ILE A 168 -3.44 -29.97 -1.91
N TYR A 169 -4.01 -29.42 -0.83
CA TYR A 169 -3.92 -30.02 0.51
C TYR A 169 -4.98 -31.09 0.81
N GLY A 170 -5.98 -31.24 -0.07
CA GLY A 170 -7.07 -32.20 0.13
C GLY A 170 -8.00 -31.80 1.28
N GLY A 171 -9.13 -31.19 0.94
CA GLY A 171 -10.11 -30.77 1.96
C GLY A 171 -11.36 -30.11 1.40
N LEU A 172 -11.71 -30.36 0.13
CA LEU A 172 -12.76 -29.65 -0.61
C LEU A 172 -14.11 -29.61 0.14
N GLY A 173 -14.52 -30.70 0.78
CA GLY A 173 -15.81 -30.78 1.48
C GLY A 173 -15.88 -29.90 2.75
N GLU A 174 -14.95 -30.10 3.69
CA GLU A 174 -14.89 -29.36 4.96
C GLU A 174 -14.47 -27.90 4.74
N THR A 175 -13.64 -27.62 3.74
CA THR A 175 -13.17 -26.26 3.49
C THR A 175 -14.22 -25.40 2.78
N ILE A 176 -15.04 -25.94 1.89
CA ILE A 176 -16.08 -25.15 1.21
C ILE A 176 -17.15 -24.68 2.21
N SER A 177 -17.59 -25.54 3.14
CA SER A 177 -18.60 -25.19 4.15
C SER A 177 -18.10 -24.08 5.09
N GLU A 178 -16.81 -24.04 5.42
CA GLU A 178 -16.20 -22.96 6.20
C GLU A 178 -15.86 -21.70 5.38
N LEU A 179 -15.61 -21.86 4.07
CA LEU A 179 -15.21 -20.77 3.19
C LEU A 179 -16.39 -19.87 2.79
N VAL A 180 -17.58 -20.44 2.62
CA VAL A 180 -18.79 -19.68 2.22
C VAL A 180 -19.13 -18.56 3.22
N PRO A 181 -19.21 -18.80 4.55
CA PRO A 181 -19.42 -17.73 5.52
C PRO A 181 -18.33 -16.66 5.49
N LYS A 182 -17.05 -17.05 5.34
CA LYS A 182 -15.92 -16.11 5.24
C LYS A 182 -16.02 -15.25 3.99
N ILE A 183 -16.41 -15.82 2.84
CA ILE A 183 -16.65 -15.06 1.60
C ILE A 183 -17.79 -14.04 1.77
N ILE A 184 -18.90 -14.44 2.40
CA ILE A 184 -20.02 -13.53 2.66
C ILE A 184 -19.57 -12.38 3.57
N LEU A 185 -18.88 -12.69 4.67
CA LEU A 185 -18.32 -11.69 5.58
C LEU A 185 -17.35 -10.74 4.86
N ASN A 186 -16.50 -11.26 3.98
CA ASN A 186 -15.59 -10.47 3.16
C ASN A 186 -16.33 -9.47 2.27
N ILE A 187 -17.37 -9.93 1.55
CA ILE A 187 -18.17 -9.07 0.66
C ILE A 187 -18.83 -7.94 1.46
N VAL A 188 -19.40 -8.26 2.63
CA VAL A 188 -20.05 -7.27 3.50
C VAL A 188 -19.02 -6.29 4.09
N SER A 189 -17.81 -6.76 4.44
CA SER A 189 -16.80 -5.95 5.11
C SER A 189 -16.10 -4.94 4.20
N ILE A 190 -16.05 -5.18 2.89
CA ILE A 190 -15.29 -4.32 1.95
C ILE A 190 -15.80 -2.86 1.94
N PRO A 191 -17.10 -2.57 1.79
CA PRO A 191 -17.60 -1.19 1.82
C PRO A 191 -17.31 -0.48 3.15
N PHE A 192 -17.49 -1.17 4.28
CA PHE A 192 -17.18 -0.61 5.61
C PHE A 192 -15.70 -0.35 5.76
N GLY A 193 -14.85 -1.30 5.35
CA GLY A 193 -13.40 -1.15 5.35
C GLY A 193 -12.96 0.11 4.61
N ILE A 194 -13.50 0.34 3.40
CA ILE A 194 -13.20 1.56 2.63
C ILE A 194 -13.60 2.81 3.43
N ALA A 195 -14.81 2.86 3.99
CA ALA A 195 -15.26 4.05 4.71
C ALA A 195 -14.43 4.35 5.98
N ILE A 196 -14.01 3.32 6.72
CA ILE A 196 -13.41 3.49 8.05
C ILE A 196 -11.89 3.45 8.06
N SER A 197 -11.24 2.92 7.02
CA SER A 197 -9.80 2.65 7.05
C SER A 197 -9.04 3.07 5.79
N TYR A 198 -9.65 3.70 4.79
CA TYR A 198 -8.92 3.99 3.56
C TYR A 198 -7.67 4.87 3.79
N ILE A 199 -7.61 5.67 4.86
CA ILE A 199 -6.46 6.56 5.11
C ILE A 199 -5.13 5.80 5.27
N THR A 200 -5.15 4.57 5.79
CA THR A 200 -3.95 3.74 5.90
C THR A 200 -3.52 3.20 4.54
N PHE A 201 -4.48 2.72 3.75
CA PHE A 201 -4.23 2.26 2.37
C PHE A 201 -3.82 3.40 1.44
N PHE A 202 -4.41 4.60 1.61
CA PHE A 202 -3.94 5.82 0.96
C PHE A 202 -2.49 6.12 1.36
N GLY A 203 -2.18 5.95 2.65
CA GLY A 203 -0.83 6.07 3.20
C GLY A 203 0.21 5.24 2.45
N GLU A 204 -0.16 4.01 2.07
CA GLU A 204 0.71 3.16 1.28
C GLU A 204 0.67 3.50 -0.22
N GLU A 205 -0.52 3.52 -0.82
CA GLU A 205 -0.67 3.60 -2.28
C GLU A 205 -0.25 4.94 -2.89
N LEU A 206 -0.42 6.05 -2.16
CA LEU A 206 0.12 7.34 -2.60
C LEU A 206 1.65 7.26 -2.71
N GLY A 207 2.32 6.68 -1.71
CA GLY A 207 3.77 6.53 -1.72
C GLY A 207 4.26 5.52 -2.75
N TRP A 208 3.66 4.33 -2.77
CA TRP A 208 4.13 3.23 -3.61
C TRP A 208 3.73 3.39 -5.07
N ARG A 209 2.45 3.58 -5.38
CA ARG A 209 1.91 3.50 -6.75
C ARG A 209 1.90 4.85 -7.42
N GLU A 210 1.41 5.87 -6.73
CA GLU A 210 1.33 7.22 -7.28
C GLU A 210 2.72 7.87 -7.35
N TYR A 211 3.53 7.77 -6.29
CA TYR A 211 4.80 8.48 -6.22
C TYR A 211 6.01 7.69 -6.73
N LEU A 212 6.34 6.56 -6.08
CA LEU A 212 7.57 5.81 -6.34
C LEU A 212 7.52 5.00 -7.64
N GLN A 213 6.39 4.33 -7.92
CA GLN A 213 6.24 3.52 -9.14
C GLN A 213 6.52 4.34 -10.39
N ILE A 214 5.90 5.53 -10.51
CA ILE A 214 6.07 6.40 -11.68
C ILE A 214 7.55 6.72 -11.88
N ARG A 215 8.27 7.08 -10.82
CA ARG A 215 9.70 7.41 -10.86
C ARG A 215 10.55 6.21 -11.25
N LEU A 216 10.31 5.05 -10.67
CA LEU A 216 11.02 3.81 -11.03
C LEU A 216 10.72 3.39 -12.47
N GLN A 217 9.50 3.59 -12.96
CA GLN A 217 9.15 3.32 -14.34
C GLN A 217 9.86 4.28 -15.30
N ILE A 218 10.03 5.56 -14.95
CA ILE A 218 10.82 6.51 -15.74
C ILE A 218 12.29 6.08 -15.80
N LEU A 219 12.85 5.63 -14.67
CA LEU A 219 14.27 5.25 -14.59
C LEU A 219 14.57 3.89 -15.25
N PHE A 220 13.69 2.90 -15.11
CA PHE A 220 13.97 1.50 -15.46
C PHE A 220 12.98 0.88 -16.45
N GLY A 221 11.96 1.62 -16.88
CA GLY A 221 10.86 1.13 -17.71
C GLY A 221 9.72 0.50 -16.91
N LYS A 222 8.55 0.34 -17.56
CA LYS A 222 7.30 -0.08 -16.89
C LYS A 222 7.41 -1.40 -16.12
N LYS A 223 8.03 -2.42 -16.73
CA LYS A 223 8.14 -3.77 -16.14
C LYS A 223 9.11 -3.78 -14.96
N SER A 224 10.35 -3.36 -15.21
CA SER A 224 11.39 -3.34 -14.18
C SER A 224 11.02 -2.41 -13.03
N GLY A 225 10.41 -1.25 -13.32
CA GLY A 225 9.97 -0.31 -12.29
C GLY A 225 8.95 -0.91 -11.31
N VAL A 226 8.01 -1.72 -11.78
CA VAL A 226 7.03 -2.40 -10.91
C VAL A 226 7.64 -3.56 -10.15
N ILE A 227 8.56 -4.32 -10.76
CA ILE A 227 9.29 -5.41 -10.07
C ILE A 227 10.17 -4.84 -8.95
N ILE A 228 10.93 -3.78 -9.24
CA ILE A 228 11.79 -3.10 -8.26
C ILE A 228 10.93 -2.53 -7.12
N LEU A 229 9.80 -1.90 -7.44
CA LEU A 229 8.87 -1.41 -6.42
C LEU A 229 8.37 -2.56 -5.53
N GLY A 230 7.94 -3.68 -6.12
CA GLY A 230 7.46 -4.82 -5.36
C GLY A 230 8.51 -5.39 -4.41
N PHE A 231 9.78 -5.43 -4.84
CA PHE A 231 10.91 -5.83 -4.00
C PHE A 231 11.13 -4.86 -2.82
N ILE A 232 11.14 -3.55 -3.10
CA ILE A 232 11.28 -2.50 -2.08
C ILE A 232 10.14 -2.60 -1.06
N TRP A 233 8.90 -2.70 -1.55
CA TRP A 233 7.71 -2.82 -0.70
C TRP A 233 7.74 -4.09 0.14
N GLY A 234 8.21 -5.21 -0.39
CA GLY A 234 8.38 -6.45 0.36
C GLY A 234 9.42 -6.33 1.49
N ILE A 235 10.59 -5.77 1.22
CA ILE A 235 11.64 -5.55 2.24
C ILE A 235 11.16 -4.60 3.34
N TRP A 236 10.32 -3.62 2.99
CA TRP A 236 9.79 -2.67 3.95
C TRP A 236 8.97 -3.32 5.09
N HIS A 237 8.45 -4.54 4.89
CA HIS A 237 7.76 -5.31 5.93
C HIS A 237 8.71 -5.98 6.95
N LEU A 238 10.03 -5.85 6.78
CA LEU A 238 11.02 -6.57 7.59
C LEU A 238 10.79 -6.45 9.10
N PRO A 239 10.60 -5.27 9.72
CA PRO A 239 10.36 -5.20 11.15
C PRO A 239 9.13 -6.00 11.59
N LEU A 240 8.05 -5.93 10.81
CA LEU A 240 6.79 -6.60 11.11
C LEU A 240 6.91 -8.12 10.94
N CYS A 241 7.68 -8.62 9.99
CA CYS A 241 7.94 -10.05 9.87
C CYS A 241 8.60 -10.63 11.12
N PHE A 242 9.53 -9.90 11.74
CA PHE A 242 10.25 -10.35 12.92
C PHE A 242 9.41 -10.30 14.21
N ARG A 243 8.33 -9.51 14.25
CA ARG A 243 7.64 -9.17 15.51
C ARG A 243 6.13 -9.34 15.51
N LEU A 244 5.48 -9.28 14.36
CA LEU A 244 4.03 -9.34 14.21
C LEU A 244 3.63 -10.59 13.42
N TYR A 245 4.04 -10.68 12.15
CA TYR A 245 3.48 -11.66 11.22
C TYR A 245 3.96 -13.08 11.49
N SER A 246 5.27 -13.28 11.64
CA SER A 246 5.84 -14.61 11.82
C SER A 246 7.17 -14.57 12.59
N PRO A 247 7.14 -14.22 13.90
CA PRO A 247 8.37 -14.11 14.69
C PRO A 247 9.16 -15.42 14.80
N GLU A 248 8.50 -16.58 14.62
CA GLU A 248 9.13 -17.90 14.65
C GLU A 248 9.83 -18.26 13.33
N THR A 249 9.32 -17.78 12.19
CA THR A 249 9.91 -18.01 10.86
C THR A 249 10.11 -16.70 10.09
N PRO A 250 10.84 -15.72 10.65
CA PRO A 250 10.84 -14.35 10.14
C PRO A 250 11.53 -14.23 8.78
N ILE A 251 12.54 -15.07 8.50
CA ILE A 251 13.23 -15.10 7.20
C ILE A 251 12.26 -15.58 6.10
N LEU A 252 11.49 -16.64 6.35
CA LEU A 252 10.48 -17.13 5.40
C LEU A 252 9.37 -16.09 5.20
N CYS A 253 8.99 -15.36 6.26
CA CYS A 253 8.06 -14.24 6.13
C CYS A 253 8.58 -13.14 5.22
N VAL A 254 9.84 -12.72 5.36
CA VAL A 254 10.44 -11.69 4.51
C VAL A 254 10.52 -12.16 3.07
N ILE A 255 10.98 -13.40 2.84
CA ILE A 255 11.02 -14.01 1.50
C ILE A 255 9.61 -14.01 0.88
N GLY A 256 8.61 -14.48 1.63
CA GLY A 256 7.23 -14.51 1.20
C GLY A 256 6.67 -13.12 0.88
N HIS A 257 6.91 -12.13 1.73
CA HIS A 257 6.51 -10.74 1.46
C HIS A 257 7.18 -10.19 0.22
N VAL A 258 8.48 -10.41 0.00
CA VAL A 258 9.17 -9.93 -1.20
C VAL A 258 8.53 -10.51 -2.46
N PHE A 259 8.37 -11.82 -2.55
CA PHE A 259 7.78 -12.43 -3.74
C PHE A 259 6.30 -12.05 -3.90
N TYR A 260 5.53 -12.05 -2.81
CA TYR A 260 4.12 -11.69 -2.86
C TYR A 260 3.91 -10.22 -3.24
N CYS A 261 4.68 -9.29 -2.68
CA CYS A 261 4.64 -7.86 -3.04
C CYS A 261 5.06 -7.61 -4.50
N ILE A 262 5.98 -8.40 -5.06
CA ILE A 262 6.29 -8.37 -6.50
C ILE A 262 5.06 -8.82 -7.31
N LEU A 263 4.48 -9.97 -6.97
CA LEU A 263 3.34 -10.53 -7.71
C LEU A 263 2.09 -9.63 -7.61
N LEU A 264 1.70 -9.25 -6.40
CA LEU A 264 0.61 -8.31 -6.16
C LEU A 264 0.92 -6.93 -6.78
N GLY A 265 2.18 -6.49 -6.69
CA GLY A 265 2.66 -5.25 -7.31
C GLY A 265 2.46 -5.22 -8.82
N ILE A 266 2.66 -6.34 -9.53
CA ILE A 266 2.36 -6.45 -10.97
C ILE A 266 0.88 -6.16 -11.25
N PHE A 267 -0.03 -6.68 -10.45
CA PHE A 267 -1.46 -6.44 -10.63
C PHE A 267 -1.87 -5.02 -10.23
N LEU A 268 -1.38 -4.51 -9.10
CA LEU A 268 -1.65 -3.14 -8.65
C LEU A 268 -1.08 -2.11 -9.63
N GLY A 269 0.14 -2.33 -10.13
CA GLY A 269 0.74 -1.48 -11.16
C GLY A 269 -0.05 -1.50 -12.47
N TYR A 270 -0.56 -2.68 -12.87
CA TYR A 270 -1.47 -2.81 -14.01
C TYR A 270 -2.76 -2.01 -13.80
N ALA A 271 -3.41 -2.19 -12.64
CA ALA A 271 -4.66 -1.54 -12.31
C ALA A 271 -4.51 -0.02 -12.28
N TYR A 272 -3.45 0.49 -11.64
CA TYR A 272 -3.12 1.91 -11.60
C TYR A 272 -2.93 2.50 -12.99
N MET A 273 -2.08 1.88 -13.84
CA MET A 273 -1.84 2.37 -15.20
C MET A 273 -3.07 2.27 -16.12
N LYS A 274 -3.95 1.29 -15.88
CA LYS A 274 -5.14 1.06 -16.72
C LYS A 274 -6.30 1.99 -16.36
N THR A 275 -6.41 2.35 -15.09
CA THR A 275 -7.49 3.19 -14.55
C THR A 275 -7.08 4.64 -14.44
N GLU A 276 -5.78 4.94 -14.34
CA GLU A 276 -5.27 6.27 -13.98
C GLU A 276 -6.00 6.83 -12.74
N ASN A 277 -6.28 5.95 -11.78
CA ASN A 277 -7.06 6.25 -10.58
C ASN A 277 -6.44 5.56 -9.35
N LEU A 278 -6.03 6.37 -8.37
CA LEU A 278 -5.44 5.94 -7.12
C LEU A 278 -6.44 5.13 -6.26
N TRP A 279 -7.73 5.43 -6.33
CA TRP A 279 -8.77 4.66 -5.64
C TRP A 279 -8.79 3.20 -6.07
N SER A 280 -8.40 2.89 -7.32
CA SER A 280 -8.32 1.52 -7.80
C SER A 280 -7.38 0.68 -6.96
N VAL A 281 -6.17 1.18 -6.71
CA VAL A 281 -5.16 0.42 -5.96
C VAL A 281 -5.42 0.44 -4.46
N ILE A 282 -6.00 1.53 -3.93
CA ILE A 282 -6.45 1.61 -2.53
C ILE A 282 -7.50 0.53 -2.26
N ILE A 283 -8.53 0.42 -3.11
CA ILE A 283 -9.61 -0.55 -2.95
C ILE A 283 -9.09 -1.98 -3.10
N ILE A 284 -8.27 -2.26 -4.12
CA ILE A 284 -7.71 -3.59 -4.34
C ILE A 284 -6.81 -4.01 -3.17
N HIS A 285 -5.95 -3.12 -2.66
CA HIS A 285 -5.10 -3.39 -1.51
C HIS A 285 -5.92 -3.61 -0.24
N LEU A 286 -6.98 -2.82 -0.03
CA LEU A 286 -7.90 -3.02 1.08
C LEU A 286 -8.58 -4.39 1.02
N ILE A 287 -9.10 -4.77 -0.16
CA ILE A 287 -9.67 -6.10 -0.39
C ILE A 287 -8.61 -7.16 -0.06
N ASN A 288 -7.37 -7.01 -0.52
CA ASN A 288 -6.29 -7.95 -0.23
C ASN A 288 -6.11 -8.19 1.28
N ASN A 289 -6.09 -7.11 2.06
CA ASN A 289 -5.83 -7.20 3.50
C ASN A 289 -7.03 -7.74 4.28
N ILE A 290 -8.28 -7.38 3.89
CA ILE A 290 -9.49 -7.98 4.47
C ILE A 290 -9.51 -9.49 4.21
N LEU A 291 -9.26 -9.91 2.95
CA LEU A 291 -9.22 -11.32 2.59
C LEU A 291 -8.12 -12.07 3.34
N ALA A 292 -6.95 -11.45 3.53
CA ALA A 292 -5.84 -12.05 4.28
C ALA A 292 -6.18 -12.20 5.77
N ALA A 293 -6.73 -11.15 6.40
CA ALA A 293 -7.12 -11.17 7.82
C ALA A 293 -8.17 -12.25 8.09
N ASN A 294 -9.22 -12.34 7.26
CA ASN A 294 -10.29 -13.33 7.43
C ASN A 294 -9.87 -14.77 7.06
N ALA A 295 -8.75 -14.93 6.34
CA ALA A 295 -8.10 -16.23 6.13
C ALA A 295 -7.20 -16.66 7.31
N GLY A 296 -7.11 -15.85 8.38
CA GLY A 296 -6.23 -16.10 9.52
C GLY A 296 -4.81 -15.59 9.32
N ASN A 297 -4.46 -15.09 8.12
CA ASN A 297 -3.13 -14.56 7.77
C ASN A 297 -2.88 -13.14 8.28
N GLY A 298 -3.79 -12.59 9.09
CA GLY A 298 -3.66 -11.31 9.77
C GLY A 298 -3.56 -11.41 11.31
N GLY A 299 -3.52 -12.63 11.85
CA GLY A 299 -3.36 -12.89 13.29
C GLY A 299 -1.89 -13.04 13.71
N ASP A 300 -1.61 -12.71 14.96
CA ASP A 300 -0.27 -12.81 15.57
C ASP A 300 0.34 -14.22 15.41
N THR A 301 1.64 -14.28 15.13
CA THR A 301 2.49 -15.49 15.26
C THR A 301 2.17 -16.67 14.34
N GLN A 302 1.97 -16.43 13.03
CA GLN A 302 1.90 -17.54 12.08
C GLN A 302 3.26 -18.22 11.90
N VAL A 303 3.28 -19.55 11.94
CA VAL A 303 4.44 -20.35 11.54
C VAL A 303 4.31 -20.66 10.06
N ILE A 304 5.28 -20.19 9.26
CA ILE A 304 5.27 -20.40 7.81
C ILE A 304 6.04 -21.67 7.49
N LEU A 305 5.33 -22.66 6.96
CA LEU A 305 5.96 -23.86 6.44
C LEU A 305 6.50 -23.61 5.02
N PRO A 306 7.68 -24.15 4.65
CA PRO A 306 8.25 -23.96 3.32
C PRO A 306 7.33 -24.40 2.18
N LEU A 307 6.63 -25.53 2.34
CA LEU A 307 5.70 -26.04 1.32
C LEU A 307 4.52 -25.08 1.11
N ASP A 308 3.91 -24.59 2.18
CA ASP A 308 2.78 -23.65 2.14
C ASP A 308 3.17 -22.32 1.48
N LEU A 309 4.36 -21.83 1.81
CA LEU A 309 4.93 -20.66 1.14
C LEU A 309 5.09 -20.90 -0.36
N MET A 310 5.69 -22.03 -0.76
CA MET A 310 5.92 -22.36 -2.17
C MET A 310 4.60 -22.49 -2.94
N VAL A 311 3.63 -23.20 -2.38
CA VAL A 311 2.30 -23.40 -2.99
C VAL A 311 1.58 -22.05 -3.14
N GLY A 312 1.55 -21.24 -2.08
CA GLY A 312 0.91 -19.92 -2.10
C GLY A 312 1.54 -18.96 -3.11
N LEU A 313 2.88 -18.95 -3.21
CA LEU A 313 3.60 -18.14 -4.20
C LEU A 313 3.39 -18.66 -5.62
N ALA A 314 3.37 -19.97 -5.84
CA ALA A 314 3.11 -20.56 -7.16
C ALA A 314 1.68 -20.22 -7.64
N ALA A 315 0.68 -20.39 -6.78
CA ALA A 315 -0.70 -20.03 -7.07
C ALA A 315 -0.85 -18.52 -7.38
N SER A 316 -0.21 -17.68 -6.56
CA SER A 316 -0.19 -16.22 -6.78
C SER A 316 0.52 -15.84 -8.09
N ALA A 317 1.59 -16.55 -8.44
CA ALA A 317 2.34 -16.32 -9.68
C ALA A 317 1.51 -16.66 -10.91
N ILE A 318 0.81 -17.81 -10.90
CA ILE A 318 -0.11 -18.21 -11.98
C ILE A 318 -1.16 -17.13 -12.24
N VAL A 319 -1.65 -16.50 -11.17
CA VAL A 319 -2.71 -15.51 -11.23
C VAL A 319 -2.22 -14.10 -11.62
N PHE A 320 -1.15 -13.60 -11.00
CA PHE A 320 -0.73 -12.21 -11.17
C PHE A 320 0.38 -12.00 -12.21
N LEU A 321 1.29 -12.95 -12.39
CA LEU A 321 2.41 -12.81 -13.32
C LEU A 321 1.96 -12.58 -14.78
N PRO A 322 0.88 -13.21 -15.31
CA PRO A 322 0.42 -12.97 -16.68
C PRO A 322 0.17 -11.49 -17.01
N PHE A 323 -0.23 -10.68 -16.03
CA PHE A 323 -0.52 -9.26 -16.23
C PHE A 323 0.71 -8.47 -16.71
N ILE A 324 1.93 -8.88 -16.37
CA ILE A 324 3.17 -8.21 -16.80
C ILE A 324 3.40 -8.27 -18.32
N PHE A 325 2.75 -9.22 -19.01
CA PHE A 325 2.87 -9.42 -20.46
C PHE A 325 1.80 -8.67 -21.27
N THR A 326 0.84 -8.05 -20.59
CA THR A 326 -0.24 -7.28 -21.21
C THR A 326 0.29 -6.04 -21.95
N LYS A 327 -0.53 -5.50 -22.86
CA LYS A 327 -0.18 -4.29 -23.63
C LYS A 327 0.07 -3.06 -22.75
N VAL A 328 -0.47 -3.01 -21.54
CA VAL A 328 -0.29 -1.89 -20.59
C VAL A 328 1.19 -1.71 -20.21
N TYR A 329 1.92 -2.82 -20.06
CA TYR A 329 3.35 -2.86 -19.78
C TYR A 329 4.24 -2.71 -21.01
N ARG A 330 3.67 -2.58 -22.21
CA ARG A 330 4.40 -2.31 -23.45
C ARG A 330 4.50 -0.80 -23.69
N GLY A 331 5.52 -0.40 -24.45
CA GLY A 331 5.75 0.99 -24.85
C GLY A 331 6.54 1.82 -23.84
N LYS A 332 6.91 3.03 -24.27
CA LYS A 332 7.62 4.00 -23.43
C LYS A 332 6.69 4.51 -22.32
N VAL A 333 7.28 4.94 -21.21
CA VAL A 333 6.54 5.71 -20.20
C VAL A 333 6.17 7.04 -20.85
N HIS A 334 4.88 7.31 -21.01
CA HIS A 334 4.43 8.57 -21.61
C HIS A 334 4.70 9.72 -20.62
N GLU A 335 5.82 10.41 -20.83
CA GLU A 335 6.27 11.53 -19.99
C GLU A 335 5.25 12.69 -19.97
N ASN A 336 4.46 12.87 -21.05
CA ASN A 336 3.54 14.01 -21.21
C ASN A 336 2.20 13.88 -20.46
N LYS A 337 1.86 12.71 -19.91
CA LYS A 337 0.60 12.54 -19.14
C LYS A 337 0.78 12.47 -17.63
N MET A 338 2.03 12.45 -17.15
CA MET A 338 2.37 12.22 -15.73
C MET A 338 3.26 13.33 -15.16
N GLY A 339 2.94 14.58 -15.51
CA GLY A 339 3.63 15.77 -15.03
C GLY A 339 3.46 16.99 -15.92
N ASN A 340 2.23 17.49 -16.10
CA ASN A 340 2.02 18.91 -16.44
C ASN A 340 2.34 19.77 -15.21
N SER A 341 3.62 19.78 -14.86
CA SER A 341 4.23 20.56 -13.79
C SER A 341 5.64 20.99 -14.16
N ILE A 342 5.91 21.19 -15.45
CA ILE A 342 6.88 22.19 -15.89
C ILE A 342 6.33 22.83 -17.18
N SER A 343 5.38 23.75 -17.04
CA SER A 343 5.31 24.87 -17.99
C SER A 343 6.52 25.76 -17.68
N ILE A 344 7.59 25.62 -18.45
CA ILE A 344 8.55 26.73 -18.54
C ILE A 344 7.88 27.69 -19.52
N ASN A 345 7.32 28.78 -19.00
CA ASN A 345 7.10 29.96 -19.83
C ASN A 345 8.46 30.41 -20.32
N GLU A 346 8.59 30.44 -21.64
CA GLU A 346 9.63 31.07 -22.48
C GLU A 346 11.07 30.54 -22.37
#